data_AF-A0A134AB39-F1
#
_entry.id   AF-A0A134AB39-F1
#
_cell.length_a   1.000
_cell.length_b   1.000
_cell.length_c   1.000
_cell.angle_alpha   90.00
_cell.angle_beta   90.00
_cell.angle_gamma   90.00
#
_symmetry.space_group_name_H-M   'P 1'
#
loop_
_entity.id
_entity.type
_entity.pdbx_description
1 polymer ?
#
loop_
_entity_poly.entity_id
_entity_poly.type
_entity_poly.pdbx_seq_one_letter_code
_entity_poly.pdbx_strand_id
1 'polypeptide(L)'
;MKDRFTNEYIAIAFGVMLFASGMMILLIKNWKPYVGGWVFGCLIAMAMFKLMFFTFSRAVEKTERGASVFVGVHYFLRLTLYAVVLAVSAKAEYLSLATTFFGLLSIKYVILIRNMFDYLRSKKGGRF
;
A
#
# COMPACT_ATOMS: atom_id res chain seq x y z
N MET A 1 -9.33 6.97 -17.84
CA MET A 1 -9.10 7.96 -16.75
C MET A 1 -8.95 7.29 -15.37
N LYS A 2 -9.67 6.19 -15.08
CA LYS A 2 -9.64 5.42 -13.80
C LYS A 2 -8.23 4.99 -13.35
N ASP A 3 -7.38 4.47 -14.25
CA ASP A 3 -6.06 3.94 -13.87
C ASP A 3 -4.99 5.01 -13.57
N ARG A 4 -5.18 6.26 -14.04
CA ARG A 4 -4.18 7.32 -13.85
C ARG A 4 -3.97 7.66 -12.38
N PHE A 5 -5.05 7.71 -11.60
CA PHE A 5 -4.97 7.99 -10.17
C PHE A 5 -4.19 6.90 -9.45
N THR A 6 -4.55 5.63 -9.65
CA THR A 6 -3.86 4.52 -8.97
C THR A 6 -2.38 4.44 -9.36
N ASN A 7 -2.07 4.59 -10.64
CA ASN A 7 -0.70 4.51 -11.15
C ASN A 7 0.19 5.62 -10.59
N GLU A 8 -0.35 6.82 -10.35
CA GLU A 8 0.40 7.93 -9.77
C GLU A 8 0.81 7.66 -8.33
N TYR A 9 -0.12 7.18 -7.48
CA TYR A 9 0.20 6.78 -6.11
C TYR A 9 1.17 5.59 -6.06
N ILE A 10 1.01 4.62 -6.95
CA ILE A 10 1.92 3.47 -7.08
C ILE A 10 3.30 3.93 -7.50
N ALA A 11 3.43 4.87 -8.45
CA ALA A 11 4.73 5.38 -8.90
C ALA A 11 5.47 6.12 -7.77
N ILE A 12 4.76 6.94 -6.99
CA ILE A 12 5.34 7.62 -5.82
C ILE A 12 5.74 6.60 -4.75
N ALA A 13 4.86 5.62 -4.45
CA ALA A 13 5.17 4.56 -3.51
C ALA A 13 6.37 3.73 -3.93
N PHE A 14 6.52 3.46 -5.24
CA PHE A 14 7.67 2.79 -5.81
C PHE A 14 8.95 3.62 -5.65
N GLY A 15 8.88 4.94 -5.89
CA GLY A 15 9.99 5.86 -5.61
C GLY A 15 10.42 5.85 -4.14
N VAL A 16 9.46 5.92 -3.21
CA VAL A 16 9.72 5.84 -1.76
C VAL A 16 10.29 4.47 -1.39
N MET A 17 9.80 3.38 -2.00
CA MET A 17 10.32 2.03 -1.78
C MET A 17 11.80 1.96 -2.15
N LEU A 18 12.18 2.44 -3.33
CA LEU A 18 13.56 2.46 -3.81
C LEU A 18 14.45 3.30 -2.90
N PHE A 19 14.02 4.52 -2.56
CA PHE A 19 14.77 5.41 -1.68
C PHE A 19 15.01 4.78 -0.30
N ALA A 20 13.97 4.26 0.34
CA ALA A 20 14.08 3.60 1.65
C ALA A 20 14.94 2.33 1.59
N SER A 21 14.84 1.54 0.51
CA SER A 21 15.69 0.37 0.32
C SER A 21 17.17 0.72 0.18
N GLY A 22 17.49 1.80 -0.55
CA GLY A 22 18.85 2.32 -0.67
C GLY A 22 19.42 2.77 0.68
N MET A 23 18.63 3.48 1.48
CA MET A 23 19.05 3.89 2.83
C MET A 23 19.32 2.68 3.74
N MET A 24 18.46 1.64 3.70
CA MET A 24 18.64 0.45 4.53
C MET A 24 19.91 -0.35 4.20
N ILE A 25 20.30 -0.41 2.93
CA ILE A 25 21.53 -1.09 2.50
C ILE A 25 22.77 -0.37 3.06
N LEU A 26 22.75 0.97 3.14
CA LEU A 26 23.87 1.77 3.64
C LEU A 26 23.98 1.74 5.17
N LEU A 27 22.85 1.64 5.89
CA LEU A 27 22.80 1.76 7.35
C LEU A 27 22.91 0.41 8.09
N ILE A 28 22.57 -0.72 7.44
CA ILE A 28 22.43 -2.03 8.11
C ILE A 28 23.42 -3.05 7.54
N LYS A 29 24.29 -3.60 8.39
CA LYS A 29 25.30 -4.62 8.00
C LYS A 29 24.68 -5.94 7.50
N ASN A 30 23.54 -6.36 8.08
CA ASN A 30 22.77 -7.53 7.68
C ASN A 30 21.49 -7.14 6.92
N TRP A 31 21.62 -6.34 5.85
CA TRP A 31 20.48 -5.73 5.15
C TRP A 31 19.55 -6.73 4.44
N LYS A 32 20.03 -7.90 4.02
CA LYS A 32 19.29 -8.85 3.16
C LYS A 32 17.85 -9.13 3.62
N PRO A 33 17.59 -9.59 4.87
CA PRO A 33 16.23 -9.87 5.33
C PRO A 33 15.36 -8.63 5.51
N TYR A 34 15.95 -7.49 5.89
CA TYR A 34 15.22 -6.24 6.10
C TYR A 34 14.77 -5.60 4.79
N VAL A 35 15.66 -5.55 3.80
CA VAL A 35 15.33 -5.03 2.47
C VAL A 35 14.36 -5.97 1.77
N GLY A 36 14.56 -7.28 1.89
CA GLY A 36 13.65 -8.30 1.35
C GLY A 36 12.23 -8.14 1.90
N GLY A 37 12.08 -8.05 3.22
CA GLY A 37 10.78 -7.85 3.86
C GLY A 37 10.12 -6.52 3.46
N TRP A 38 10.89 -5.42 3.46
CA TRP A 38 10.40 -4.11 3.02
C TRP A 38 9.88 -4.12 1.58
N VAL A 39 10.68 -4.60 0.63
CA VAL A 39 10.31 -4.63 -0.80
C VAL A 39 9.11 -5.54 -1.00
N PHE A 40 9.10 -6.72 -0.37
CA PHE A 40 7.98 -7.65 -0.45
C PHE A 40 6.68 -7.03 0.08
N GLY A 41 6.72 -6.41 1.26
CA GLY A 41 5.57 -5.71 1.84
C GLY A 41 5.06 -4.58 0.95
N CYS A 42 5.96 -3.78 0.37
CA CYS A 42 5.62 -2.68 -0.55
C CYS A 42 4.97 -3.18 -1.84
N LEU A 43 5.50 -4.25 -2.46
CA LEU A 43 4.93 -4.86 -3.67
C LEU A 43 3.51 -5.38 -3.43
N ILE A 44 3.30 -6.08 -2.32
CA ILE A 44 1.98 -6.57 -1.93
C ILE A 44 1.02 -5.41 -1.65
N ALA A 45 1.47 -4.36 -0.96
CA ALA A 45 0.65 -3.17 -0.73
C ALA A 45 0.18 -2.57 -2.05
N MET A 46 1.08 -2.42 -3.04
CA MET A 46 0.77 -1.88 -4.38
C MET A 46 -0.28 -2.72 -5.11
N ALA A 47 -0.13 -4.04 -5.08
CA ALA A 47 -1.12 -4.94 -5.66
C ALA A 47 -2.49 -4.83 -4.97
N MET A 48 -2.51 -4.81 -3.63
CA MET A 48 -3.75 -4.68 -2.84
C MET A 48 -4.45 -3.34 -3.03
N PHE A 49 -3.70 -2.26 -3.21
CA PHE A 49 -4.25 -0.95 -3.49
C PHE A 49 -4.94 -0.90 -4.86
N LYS A 50 -4.33 -1.53 -5.88
CA LYS A 50 -4.97 -1.66 -7.20
C LYS A 50 -6.24 -2.51 -7.14
N LEU A 51 -6.21 -3.63 -6.41
CA LEU A 51 -7.39 -4.45 -6.13
C LEU A 51 -8.49 -3.63 -5.44
N MET A 52 -8.14 -2.84 -4.43
CA MET A 52 -9.09 -1.97 -3.72
C MET A 52 -9.79 -1.00 -4.67
N PHE A 53 -9.03 -0.34 -5.53
CA PHE A 53 -9.58 0.62 -6.48
C PHE A 53 -10.57 -0.03 -7.45
N PHE A 54 -10.25 -1.25 -7.90
CA PHE A 54 -11.14 -2.05 -8.73
C PHE A 54 -12.42 -2.47 -7.99
N THR A 55 -12.29 -2.91 -6.74
CA THR A 55 -13.45 -3.20 -5.88
C THR A 55 -14.36 -2.00 -5.75
N PHE A 56 -13.81 -0.83 -5.44
CA PHE A 56 -14.56 0.40 -5.27
C PHE A 56 -15.28 0.79 -6.55
N SER A 57 -14.56 0.72 -7.67
CA SER A 57 -15.08 0.98 -9.01
C SER A 57 -16.30 0.12 -9.34
N ARG A 58 -16.26 -1.18 -9.01
CA ARG A 58 -17.38 -2.11 -9.23
C ARG A 58 -18.48 -2.01 -8.17
N ALA A 59 -18.16 -1.58 -6.96
CA ALA A 59 -19.13 -1.43 -5.89
C ALA A 59 -20.12 -0.30 -6.18
N VAL A 60 -19.64 0.81 -6.77
CA VAL A 60 -20.48 1.96 -7.16
C VAL A 60 -21.49 1.60 -8.26
N GLU A 61 -21.22 0.57 -9.05
CA GLU A 61 -22.11 0.09 -10.12
C GLU A 61 -23.20 -0.89 -9.61
N LYS A 62 -23.19 -1.26 -8.32
CA LYS A 62 -24.15 -2.19 -7.71
C LYS A 62 -25.22 -1.46 -6.90
N THR A 63 -26.38 -2.09 -6.73
CA THR A 63 -27.43 -1.64 -5.79
C THR A 63 -26.89 -1.62 -4.36
N GLU A 64 -27.43 -0.75 -3.49
CA GLU A 64 -26.90 -0.51 -2.14
C GLU A 64 -26.67 -1.80 -1.33
N ARG A 65 -27.64 -2.72 -1.37
CA ARG A 65 -27.54 -4.02 -0.68
C ARG A 65 -26.48 -4.93 -1.30
N GLY A 66 -26.33 -4.90 -2.62
CA GLY A 66 -25.29 -5.64 -3.34
C GLY A 66 -23.89 -5.05 -3.17
N ALA A 67 -23.78 -3.72 -3.03
CA ALA A 67 -22.52 -3.02 -2.80
C ALA A 67 -21.97 -3.31 -1.40
N SER A 68 -22.82 -3.29 -0.36
CA SER A 68 -22.44 -3.61 1.02
C SER A 68 -21.82 -5.01 1.15
N VAL A 69 -22.49 -6.03 0.63
CA VAL A 69 -21.99 -7.42 0.68
C VAL A 69 -20.72 -7.57 -0.15
N PHE A 70 -20.66 -6.95 -1.34
CA PHE A 70 -19.50 -7.02 -2.22
C PHE A 70 -18.24 -6.41 -1.58
N VAL A 71 -18.39 -5.24 -0.97
CA VAL A 71 -17.30 -4.56 -0.23
C VAL A 71 -16.90 -5.39 1.00
N GLY A 72 -17.86 -5.94 1.74
CA GLY A 72 -17.60 -6.79 2.91
C GLY A 72 -16.74 -8.02 2.57
N VAL A 73 -17.12 -8.76 1.52
CA VAL A 73 -16.36 -9.94 1.06
C VAL A 73 -14.94 -9.56 0.61
N HIS A 74 -14.79 -8.47 -0.14
CA HIS A 74 -13.46 -8.03 -0.58
C HIS A 74 -12.60 -7.45 0.56
N TYR A 75 -13.23 -6.93 1.61
CA TYR A 75 -12.53 -6.54 2.84
C TYR A 75 -12.01 -7.76 3.59
N PHE A 76 -12.84 -8.80 3.72
CA PHE A 76 -12.42 -10.08 4.30
C PHE A 76 -11.25 -10.69 3.53
N LEU A 77 -11.34 -10.75 2.19
CA LEU A 77 -10.27 -11.22 1.32
C LEU A 77 -8.97 -10.44 1.57
N ARG A 78 -9.05 -9.13 1.77
CA ARG A 78 -7.88 -8.29 2.04
C ARG A 78 -7.23 -8.64 3.37
N LEU A 79 -8.03 -8.88 4.42
CA LEU A 79 -7.52 -9.33 5.73
C LEU A 79 -6.84 -10.70 5.61
N THR A 80 -7.44 -11.63 4.88
CA THR A 80 -6.83 -12.94 4.61
C THR A 80 -5.50 -12.80 3.89
N LEU A 81 -5.43 -11.96 2.86
CA LEU A 81 -4.19 -11.72 2.13
C LEU A 81 -3.11 -11.08 3.03
N TYR A 82 -3.46 -10.11 3.89
CA TYR A 82 -2.51 -9.56 4.86
C TYR A 82 -1.98 -10.62 5.83
N ALA A 83 -2.86 -11.48 6.34
CA ALA A 83 -2.48 -12.57 7.23
C ALA A 83 -1.55 -13.58 6.54
N VAL A 84 -1.84 -13.96 5.29
CA VAL A 84 -0.99 -14.85 4.50
C VAL A 84 0.39 -14.24 4.28
N VAL A 85 0.46 -12.96 3.91
CA VAL A 85 1.72 -12.26 3.66
C VAL A 85 2.59 -12.19 4.92
N LEU A 86 1.98 -11.89 6.07
CA LEU A 86 2.67 -11.91 7.35
C LEU A 86 3.12 -13.31 7.75
N ALA A 87 2.28 -14.33 7.55
CA ALA A 87 2.64 -15.72 7.83
C ALA A 87 3.80 -16.22 6.95
N VAL A 88 3.81 -15.85 5.67
CA VAL A 88 4.94 -16.13 4.76
C VAL A 88 6.20 -15.41 5.23
N SER A 89 6.09 -14.13 5.62
CA SER A 89 7.23 -13.37 6.14
C SER A 89 7.78 -13.92 7.46
N ALA A 90 6.93 -14.55 8.28
CA ALA A 90 7.35 -15.16 9.54
C ALA A 90 8.07 -16.50 9.34
N LYS A 91 7.75 -17.23 8.25
CA LYS A 91 8.37 -18.52 7.91
C LYS A 91 9.61 -18.39 7.05
N ALA A 92 9.74 -17.31 6.29
CA ALA A 92 10.86 -17.06 5.42
C ALA A 92 12.02 -16.42 6.21
N GLU A 93 13.12 -17.15 6.42
CA GLU A 93 14.33 -16.63 7.08
C GLU A 93 14.97 -15.45 6.33
N TYR A 94 14.64 -15.28 5.04
CA TYR A 94 15.08 -14.18 4.19
C TYR A 94 14.15 -12.96 4.21
N LEU A 95 13.07 -12.96 5.01
CA LEU A 95 12.15 -11.84 5.17
C LEU A 95 12.05 -11.43 6.63
N SER A 96 12.28 -10.15 6.93
CA SER A 96 11.98 -9.62 8.26
C SER A 96 10.49 -9.28 8.36
N LEU A 97 9.80 -9.94 9.29
CA LEU A 97 8.38 -9.71 9.62
C LEU A 97 8.11 -8.22 9.90
N ALA A 98 8.96 -7.58 10.71
CA ALA A 98 8.83 -6.18 11.06
C ALA A 98 8.85 -5.26 9.83
N THR A 99 9.85 -5.44 8.95
CA THR A 99 9.94 -4.63 7.72
C THR A 99 8.83 -4.92 6.73
N THR A 100 8.35 -6.17 6.68
CA THR A 100 7.21 -6.55 5.84
C THR A 100 5.93 -5.85 6.31
N PHE A 101 5.70 -5.81 7.62
CA PHE A 101 4.58 -5.09 8.21
C PHE A 101 4.62 -3.59 7.89
N PHE A 102 5.79 -2.94 8.04
CA PHE A 102 5.94 -1.54 7.64
C PHE A 102 5.79 -1.33 6.13
N GLY A 103 6.32 -2.24 5.31
CA GLY A 103 6.16 -2.24 3.86
C GLY A 103 4.69 -2.35 3.43
N LEU A 104 3.89 -3.17 4.12
CA LEU A 104 2.44 -3.31 3.86
C LEU A 104 1.67 -2.01 4.12
N LEU A 105 2.14 -1.18 5.04
CA LEU A 105 1.54 0.11 5.38
C LEU A 105 2.06 1.27 4.51
N SER A 106 3.12 1.06 3.74
CA SER A 106 3.79 2.10 2.92
C SER A 106 2.81 2.93 2.09
N ILE A 107 1.88 2.29 1.38
CA ILE A 107 0.90 2.98 0.55
C ILE A 107 -0.06 3.84 1.35
N LYS A 108 -0.49 3.38 2.53
CA LYS A 108 -1.36 4.18 3.38
C LYS A 108 -0.65 5.46 3.80
N TYR A 109 0.64 5.38 4.13
CA TYR A 109 1.45 6.57 4.44
C TYR A 109 1.60 7.48 3.23
N VAL A 110 1.89 6.95 2.04
CA VAL A 110 2.01 7.75 0.81
C VAL A 110 0.71 8.50 0.51
N ILE A 111 -0.45 7.82 0.60
CA ILE A 111 -1.77 8.43 0.39
C ILE A 111 -2.03 9.52 1.44
N LEU A 112 -1.77 9.23 2.71
CA LEU A 112 -1.99 10.18 3.81
C LEU A 112 -1.14 11.44 3.64
N ILE A 113 0.15 11.28 3.36
CA ILE A 113 1.09 12.39 3.16
C ILE A 113 0.66 13.23 1.96
N ARG A 114 0.33 12.58 0.83
CA ARG A 114 -0.14 13.27 -0.38
C ARG A 114 -1.39 14.10 -0.10
N ASN A 115 -2.42 13.48 0.48
CA ASN A 115 -3.68 14.17 0.81
C ASN A 115 -3.46 15.32 1.80
N MET A 116 -2.55 15.15 2.78
CA MET A 116 -2.21 16.19 3.73
C MET A 116 -1.48 17.37 3.06
N PHE A 117 -0.54 17.10 2.16
CA PHE A 117 0.14 18.14 1.38
C PHE A 117 -0.83 18.89 0.47
N ASP A 118 -1.73 18.19 -0.19
CA ASP A 118 -2.76 18.80 -1.05
C ASP A 118 -3.72 19.66 -0.23
N TYR A 119 -4.13 19.19 0.96
CA TYR A 119 -4.95 19.96 1.89
C TYR A 119 -4.22 21.24 2.38
N LEU A 120 -2.96 21.12 2.78
CA LEU A 120 -2.14 22.26 3.21
C LEU A 120 -1.91 23.26 2.06
N ARG A 121 -1.73 22.77 0.83
CA ARG A 121 -1.56 23.60 -0.37
C ARG A 121 -2.86 24.32 -0.73
N SER A 122 -4.01 23.64 -0.66
CA SER A 122 -5.33 24.25 -0.84
C SER A 122 -5.55 25.38 0.18
N LYS A 123 -5.20 25.16 1.45
CA LYS A 123 -5.32 26.18 2.50
C LYS A 123 -4.38 27.37 2.33
N LYS A 124 -3.18 27.18 1.75
CA LYS A 124 -2.21 28.24 1.45
C LYS A 124 -2.43 28.95 0.10
N GLY A 125 -3.35 28.46 -0.74
CA GLY A 125 -3.38 28.77 -2.18
C GLY A 125 -4.71 29.25 -2.77
N GLY A 126 -5.73 29.61 -1.97
CA GLY A 126 -6.82 30.47 -2.44
C GLY A 126 -8.23 29.89 -2.46
N ARG A 127 -9.15 30.74 -1.98
CA ARG A 127 -10.54 31.02 -2.39
C ARG A 127 -11.17 30.03 -3.39
N PHE A 128 -12.29 29.47 -2.95
CA PHE A 128 -13.47 29.00 -3.70
C PHE A 128 -13.22 28.41 -5.10
#